data_AF-A0A7S0NNR3-F1
#
_entry.id   AF-A0A7S0NNR3-F1
#
_cell.length_a   1.000
_cell.length_b   1.000
_cell.length_c   1.000
_cell.angle_alpha   90.00
_cell.angle_beta   90.00
_cell.angle_gamma   90.00
#
_symmetry.space_group_name_H-M   'P 1'
#
loop_
_entity.id
_entity.type
_entity.pdbx_description
1 polymer ?
#
loop_
_entity_poly.entity_id
_entity_poly.type
_entity_poly.pdbx_seq_one_letter_code
_entity_poly.pdbx_strand_id
1 'polypeptide(L)'
;AAPARPELLLPLRQSDVFFHCDQLIRGLYYIFLHSWVAAFPRSVLAVRAEDFFERSKRLSVLQRGWRHVGLRQLDGADARVQKVLETQPGSYRAWEQKWGGDAAESTLATLRELYAPFNAALRDLLAVDGASCERSECDAFLWQV
;
A
#
# COMPACT_ATOMS: atom_id res chain seq x y z
N ALA A 1 2.38 -27.95 47.21
CA ALA A 1 1.51 -27.28 46.23
C ALA A 1 2.38 -26.32 45.43
N ALA A 2 2.41 -26.45 44.10
CA ALA A 2 3.13 -25.49 43.26
C ALA A 2 2.35 -24.16 43.22
N PRO A 3 2.99 -22.99 43.34
CA PRO A 3 2.29 -21.73 43.20
C PRO A 3 1.75 -21.61 41.78
N ALA A 4 0.47 -21.27 41.65
CA ALA A 4 -0.16 -20.96 40.38
C ALA A 4 0.67 -19.88 39.68
N ARG A 5 1.13 -20.18 38.45
CA ARG A 5 1.78 -19.18 37.61
C ARG A 5 0.76 -18.07 37.34
N PRO A 6 1.07 -16.79 37.61
CA PRO A 6 0.20 -15.71 37.19
C PRO A 6 0.17 -15.75 35.67
N GLU A 7 -0.98 -16.11 35.10
CA GLU A 7 -1.25 -15.84 33.70
C GLU A 7 -0.95 -14.36 33.47
N LEU A 8 -0.04 -14.08 32.54
CA LEU A 8 0.26 -12.77 31.99
C LEU A 8 -0.98 -12.27 31.23
N LEU A 9 -2.03 -11.94 31.99
CA LEU A 9 -3.14 -11.14 31.54
C LEU A 9 -2.60 -9.71 31.45
N LEU A 10 -2.05 -9.35 30.28
CA LEU A 10 -2.00 -7.93 29.92
C LEU A 10 -3.44 -7.42 30.05
N PRO A 11 -3.74 -6.51 30.99
CA PRO A 11 -5.11 -6.03 31.16
C PRO A 11 -5.57 -5.44 29.81
N LEU A 12 -6.83 -5.73 29.44
CA LEU A 12 -7.58 -5.33 28.22
C LEU A 12 -7.56 -3.82 27.92
N ARG A 13 -6.38 -3.21 27.85
CA ARG A 13 -6.11 -1.79 27.58
C ARG A 13 -4.81 -1.63 26.80
N GLN A 14 -3.82 -2.51 26.98
CA GLN A 14 -2.56 -2.42 26.24
C GLN A 14 -2.62 -3.11 24.88
N SER A 15 -3.36 -4.22 24.76
CA SER A 15 -3.58 -4.93 23.49
C SER A 15 -4.22 -4.05 22.43
N ASP A 16 -5.19 -3.23 22.83
CA ASP A 16 -6.01 -2.43 21.91
C ASP A 16 -5.22 -1.22 21.42
N VAL A 17 -4.50 -0.56 22.33
CA VAL A 17 -3.56 0.53 21.97
C VAL A 17 -2.49 -0.01 21.02
N PHE A 18 -1.90 -1.17 21.31
CA PHE A 18 -0.92 -1.79 20.43
C PHE A 18 -1.52 -2.09 19.06
N PHE A 19 -2.73 -2.65 19.00
CA PHE A 19 -3.42 -2.94 17.74
C PHE A 19 -3.62 -1.68 16.89
N HIS A 20 -4.02 -0.56 17.48
CA HIS A 20 -4.18 0.70 16.76
C HIS A 20 -2.84 1.32 16.34
N CYS A 21 -1.82 1.27 17.19
CA CYS A 21 -0.46 1.67 16.83
C CYS A 21 0.09 0.83 15.66
N ASP A 22 -0.20 -0.47 15.64
CA ASP A 22 0.21 -1.38 14.56
C ASP A 22 -0.44 -0.97 13.22
N GLN A 23 -1.69 -0.51 13.22
CA GLN A 23 -2.30 0.03 11.99
C GLN A 23 -1.55 1.24 11.43
N LEU A 24 -1.08 2.15 12.31
CA LEU A 24 -0.28 3.29 11.89
C LEU A 24 1.10 2.85 11.39
N ILE A 25 1.74 1.94 12.12
CA ILE A 25 3.08 1.44 11.76
C ILE A 25 3.05 0.77 10.37
N ARG A 26 2.01 0.00 10.04
CA ARG A 26 1.86 -0.63 8.72
C ARG A 26 1.79 0.35 7.55
N GLY A 27 1.35 1.59 7.79
CA GLY A 27 1.35 2.66 6.78
C GLY A 27 2.73 3.26 6.51
N LEU A 28 3.72 3.01 7.38
CA LEU A 28 5.09 3.54 7.24
C LEU A 28 5.91 2.72 6.23
N TYR A 29 5.44 2.62 4.98
CA TYR A 29 5.98 1.71 3.97
C TYR A 29 7.50 1.81 3.77
N TYR A 30 8.08 3.01 3.85
CA TYR A 30 9.53 3.21 3.75
C TYR A 30 10.32 2.33 4.74
N ILE A 31 9.84 2.21 5.98
CA ILE A 31 10.51 1.43 7.04
C ILE A 31 10.68 -0.04 6.63
N PHE A 32 9.72 -0.59 5.91
CA PHE A 32 9.77 -1.99 5.47
C PHE A 32 10.45 -2.13 4.11
N LEU A 33 10.18 -1.23 3.17
CA LEU A 33 10.61 -1.37 1.79
C LEU A 33 12.09 -1.05 1.57
N HIS A 34 12.71 -0.17 2.37
CA HIS A 34 14.12 0.20 2.13
C HIS A 34 15.05 -1.01 2.17
N SER A 35 14.90 -1.92 3.14
CA SER A 35 15.69 -3.14 3.24
C SER A 35 15.42 -4.11 2.08
N TRP A 36 14.17 -4.18 1.61
CA TRP A 36 13.79 -5.04 0.50
C TRP A 36 14.37 -4.56 -0.83
N VAL A 37 14.28 -3.26 -1.10
CA VAL A 37 14.86 -2.62 -2.29
C VAL A 37 16.38 -2.74 -2.28
N ALA A 38 17.03 -2.57 -1.11
CA ALA A 38 18.47 -2.75 -0.98
C ALA A 38 18.91 -4.20 -1.24
N ALA A 39 18.15 -5.18 -0.77
CA ALA A 39 18.45 -6.60 -0.97
C ALA A 39 18.11 -7.10 -2.37
N PHE A 40 17.07 -6.55 -3.00
CA PHE A 40 16.55 -6.98 -4.30
C PHE A 40 16.33 -5.79 -5.25
N PRO A 41 17.41 -5.14 -5.73
CA PRO A 41 17.30 -3.98 -6.59
C PRO A 41 16.46 -4.29 -7.83
N ARG A 42 15.56 -3.39 -8.18
CA ARG A 42 14.65 -3.46 -9.34
C ARG A 42 13.71 -4.66 -9.36
N SER A 43 13.65 -5.44 -8.27
CA SER A 43 12.78 -6.62 -8.17
C SER A 43 11.47 -6.31 -7.46
N VAL A 44 11.39 -5.15 -6.80
CA VAL A 44 10.20 -4.67 -6.10
C VAL A 44 9.45 -3.68 -7.00
N LEU A 45 8.18 -3.96 -7.28
CA LEU A 45 7.29 -3.04 -7.97
C LEU A 45 6.23 -2.53 -7.00
N ALA A 46 6.30 -1.24 -6.67
CA ALA A 46 5.23 -0.52 -6.00
C ALA A 46 4.23 -0.01 -7.05
N VAL A 47 2.94 -0.24 -6.79
CA VAL A 47 1.83 0.28 -7.59
C VAL A 47 0.86 1.01 -6.68
N ARG A 48 0.25 2.06 -7.20
CA ARG A 48 -0.84 2.74 -6.51
C ARG A 48 -2.10 1.89 -6.57
N ALA A 49 -2.69 1.67 -5.40
CA ALA A 49 -3.95 0.93 -5.33
C ALA A 49 -5.05 1.69 -6.08
N GLU A 50 -5.08 3.02 -5.96
CA GLU A 50 -6.07 3.89 -6.60
C GLU A 50 -6.08 3.69 -8.12
N ASP A 51 -4.90 3.66 -8.76
CA ASP A 51 -4.77 3.45 -10.20
C ASP A 51 -5.20 2.03 -10.62
N PHE A 52 -5.04 1.04 -9.75
CA PHE A 52 -5.53 -0.31 -10.00
C PHE A 52 -7.07 -0.39 -9.90
N PHE A 53 -7.67 0.30 -8.94
CA PHE A 53 -9.11 0.35 -8.77
C PHE A 53 -9.80 1.20 -9.84
N GLU A 54 -9.13 2.26 -10.33
CA GLU A 54 -9.62 3.12 -11.40
C GLU A 54 -9.66 2.37 -12.74
N ARG A 55 -10.86 2.19 -13.31
CA ARG A 55 -11.07 1.39 -14.53
C ARG A 55 -10.22 1.87 -15.71
N SER A 56 -10.09 3.18 -15.89
CA SER A 56 -9.30 3.83 -16.96
C SER A 56 -7.81 3.51 -16.88
N LYS A 57 -7.28 3.29 -15.67
CA LYS A 57 -5.83 3.09 -15.44
C LYS A 57 -5.44 1.64 -15.19
N ARG A 58 -6.39 0.78 -14.80
CA ARG A 58 -6.13 -0.63 -14.42
C ARG A 58 -5.31 -1.41 -15.44
N LEU A 59 -5.60 -1.27 -16.74
CA LEU A 59 -4.84 -1.96 -17.79
C LEU A 59 -3.36 -1.57 -17.76
N SER A 60 -3.06 -0.30 -17.56
CA SER A 60 -1.68 0.19 -17.49
C SER A 60 -0.94 -0.38 -16.28
N VAL A 61 -1.60 -0.46 -15.12
CA VAL A 61 -1.04 -1.07 -13.89
C VAL A 61 -0.74 -2.55 -14.11
N LEU A 62 -1.68 -3.29 -14.72
CA LEU A 62 -1.48 -4.71 -15.04
C LEU A 62 -0.34 -4.91 -16.03
N GLN A 63 -0.26 -4.09 -17.08
CA GLN A 63 0.84 -4.15 -18.05
C GLN A 63 2.20 -3.89 -17.41
N ARG A 64 2.28 -2.94 -16.47
CA ARG A 64 3.49 -2.69 -15.68
C ARG A 64 3.88 -3.92 -14.86
N GLY A 65 2.93 -4.53 -14.15
CA GLY A 65 3.15 -5.77 -13.40
C GLY A 65 3.67 -6.91 -14.30
N TRP A 66 3.06 -7.13 -15.46
CA TRP A 66 3.47 -8.17 -16.41
C TRP A 66 4.89 -7.93 -16.94
N ARG A 67 5.20 -6.70 -17.32
CA ARG A 67 6.53 -6.32 -17.79
C ARG A 67 7.58 -6.56 -16.70
N HIS A 68 7.26 -6.20 -15.46
CA HIS A 68 8.15 -6.35 -14.31
C HIS A 68 8.54 -7.81 -14.04
N VAL A 69 7.58 -8.74 -14.18
CA VAL A 69 7.85 -10.18 -14.03
C VAL A 69 8.37 -10.85 -15.31
N GLY A 70 8.71 -10.08 -16.35
CA GLY A 70 9.26 -10.60 -17.61
C GLY A 70 8.27 -11.36 -18.49
N LEU A 71 6.96 -11.15 -18.29
CA LEU A 71 5.92 -11.76 -19.12
C LEU A 71 5.64 -10.92 -20.36
N ARG A 72 5.08 -11.58 -21.38
CA ARG A 72 4.62 -10.93 -22.61
C ARG A 72 3.58 -9.84 -22.27
N GLN A 73 3.67 -8.71 -22.96
CA GLN A 73 2.73 -7.60 -22.78
C GLN A 73 1.28 -8.04 -22.96
N LEU A 74 0.42 -7.61 -22.03
CA LEU A 74 -1.01 -7.85 -22.10
C LEU A 74 -1.63 -7.07 -23.26
N ASP A 75 -2.34 -7.79 -24.11
CA ASP A 75 -3.22 -7.22 -25.12
C ASP A 75 -4.54 -6.84 -24.47
N GLY A 76 -4.91 -5.56 -24.53
CA GLY A 76 -6.19 -5.09 -24.06
C GLY A 76 -7.36 -5.74 -24.79
N ALA A 77 -7.20 -6.20 -26.03
CA ALA A 77 -8.27 -6.86 -26.79
C ALA A 77 -8.48 -8.34 -26.39
N ASP A 78 -7.59 -8.95 -25.61
CA ASP A 78 -7.75 -10.34 -25.17
C ASP A 78 -8.97 -10.48 -24.24
N ALA A 79 -9.88 -11.40 -24.57
CA ALA A 79 -11.12 -11.62 -23.82
C ALA A 79 -10.89 -11.93 -22.33
N ARG A 80 -9.78 -12.59 -21.97
CA ARG A 80 -9.41 -12.88 -20.58
C ARG A 80 -8.99 -11.62 -19.85
N VAL A 81 -8.26 -10.73 -20.53
CA VAL A 81 -7.86 -9.42 -20.00
C VAL A 81 -9.10 -8.55 -19.81
N GLN A 82 -9.99 -8.50 -20.80
CA GLN A 82 -11.25 -7.78 -20.70
C GLN A 82 -12.08 -8.24 -19.51
N LYS A 83 -12.22 -9.56 -19.30
CA LYS A 83 -12.89 -10.11 -18.13
C LYS A 83 -12.30 -9.61 -16.81
N VAL A 84 -10.97 -9.52 -16.69
CA VAL A 84 -10.29 -8.97 -15.50
C VAL A 84 -10.55 -7.46 -15.35
N LEU A 85 -10.53 -6.71 -16.45
CA LEU A 85 -10.80 -5.27 -16.45
C LEU A 85 -12.26 -4.93 -16.10
N GLU A 86 -13.20 -5.78 -16.48
CA GLU A 86 -14.63 -5.64 -16.17
C GLU A 86 -14.96 -6.09 -14.75
N THR A 87 -14.20 -7.04 -14.21
CA THR A 87 -14.37 -7.50 -12.82
C THR A 87 -13.95 -6.39 -11.87
N GLN A 88 -14.89 -5.80 -11.14
CA GLN A 88 -14.55 -4.93 -10.01
C GLN A 88 -13.80 -5.75 -8.95
N PRO A 89 -12.64 -5.31 -8.46
CA PRO A 89 -12.00 -6.00 -7.36
C PRO A 89 -12.83 -5.74 -6.10
N GLY A 90 -13.58 -6.77 -5.68
CA GLY A 90 -14.71 -6.61 -4.76
C GLY A 90 -14.35 -6.25 -3.32
N SER A 91 -13.11 -6.45 -2.87
CA SER A 91 -12.74 -6.28 -1.46
C SER A 91 -12.61 -4.82 -1.05
N TYR A 92 -12.04 -3.95 -1.87
CA TYR A 92 -11.75 -2.56 -1.45
C TYR A 92 -12.99 -1.69 -1.38
N ARG A 93 -13.86 -1.69 -2.41
CA ARG A 93 -15.11 -0.92 -2.37
C ARG A 93 -16.06 -1.41 -1.29
N ALA A 94 -16.17 -2.72 -1.12
CA ALA A 94 -17.00 -3.27 -0.04
C ALA A 94 -16.42 -2.93 1.33
N TRP A 95 -15.08 -2.90 1.46
CA TRP A 95 -14.40 -2.46 2.68
C TRP A 95 -14.61 -0.96 2.94
N GLU A 96 -14.42 -0.11 1.93
CA GLU A 96 -14.63 1.34 1.98
C GLU A 96 -16.09 1.68 2.33
N GLN A 97 -17.06 1.00 1.74
CA GLN A 97 -18.47 1.19 2.10
C GLN A 97 -18.81 0.72 3.52
N LYS A 98 -18.10 -0.29 4.03
CA LYS A 98 -18.36 -0.89 5.34
C LYS A 98 -17.62 -0.21 6.48
N TRP A 99 -16.42 0.29 6.22
CA TRP A 99 -15.47 0.78 7.22
C TRP A 99 -14.87 2.15 6.89
N GLY A 100 -15.15 2.70 5.71
CA GLY A 100 -14.83 4.08 5.34
C GLY A 100 -15.73 5.04 6.09
N GLY A 101 -15.43 5.25 7.37
CA GLY A 101 -15.90 6.40 8.09
C GLY A 101 -15.07 7.61 7.74
N ASP A 102 -15.70 8.79 7.71
CA ASP A 102 -14.97 10.05 7.57
C ASP A 102 -14.19 10.31 8.86
N ALA A 103 -12.87 10.16 8.80
CA ALA A 103 -12.01 10.70 9.85
C ALA A 103 -12.18 12.21 9.87
N ALA A 104 -12.25 12.81 11.07
CA ALA A 104 -12.28 14.26 11.19
C ALA A 104 -11.09 14.89 10.46
N GLU A 105 -11.31 16.04 9.81
CA GLU A 105 -10.26 16.71 9.03
C GLU A 105 -9.00 17.01 9.86
N SER A 106 -9.14 17.31 11.16
CA SER A 106 -8.02 17.48 12.08
C SER A 106 -7.20 16.20 12.29
N THR A 107 -7.86 15.05 12.35
CA THR A 107 -7.21 13.74 12.40
C THR A 107 -6.48 13.48 11.08
N LEU A 108 -7.11 13.75 9.94
CA LEU A 108 -6.46 13.61 8.63
C LEU A 108 -5.24 14.51 8.51
N ALA A 109 -5.33 15.78 8.93
CA ALA A 109 -4.20 16.71 8.96
C ALA A 109 -3.04 16.16 9.81
N THR A 110 -3.33 15.62 10.98
CA THR A 110 -2.33 15.01 11.88
C THR A 110 -1.67 13.79 11.22
N LEU A 111 -2.45 12.93 10.57
CA LEU A 111 -1.93 11.78 9.84
C LEU A 111 -1.06 12.22 8.67
N ARG A 112 -1.47 13.24 7.90
CA ARG A 112 -0.67 13.79 6.80
C ARG A 112 0.68 14.30 7.30
N GLU A 113 0.70 15.04 8.40
CA GLU A 113 1.95 15.51 9.02
C GLU A 113 2.83 14.34 9.47
N LEU A 114 2.23 13.34 10.13
CA LEU A 114 2.94 12.14 10.59
C LEU A 114 3.60 11.37 9.44
N TYR A 115 2.88 11.15 8.32
CA TYR A 115 3.37 10.35 7.19
C TYR A 115 4.23 11.12 6.19
N ALA A 116 4.12 12.45 6.13
CA ALA A 116 4.84 13.30 5.17
C ALA A 116 6.33 12.95 4.99
N PRO A 117 7.17 12.88 6.05
CA PRO A 117 8.59 12.55 5.88
C PRO A 117 8.82 11.13 5.35
N PHE A 118 7.98 10.16 5.75
CA PHE A 118 8.10 8.77 5.30
C PHE A 118 7.64 8.61 3.85
N ASN A 119 6.62 9.35 3.42
CA ASN A 119 6.16 9.36 2.04
C ASN A 119 7.20 10.00 1.10
N ALA A 120 7.86 11.08 1.55
CA ALA A 120 8.98 11.68 0.81
C ALA A 120 10.14 10.69 0.67
N ALA A 121 10.54 10.03 1.77
CA ALA A 121 11.60 9.02 1.74
C ALA A 121 11.23 7.80 0.86
N LEU A 122 9.96 7.37 0.88
CA LEU A 122 9.45 6.32 0.01
C LEU A 122 9.55 6.73 -1.46
N ARG A 123 9.09 7.94 -1.82
CA ARG A 123 9.21 8.47 -3.18
C ARG A 123 10.65 8.41 -3.66
N ASP A 124 11.58 8.93 -2.84
CA ASP A 124 13.00 9.00 -3.22
C ASP A 124 13.60 7.61 -3.39
N LEU A 125 13.27 6.68 -2.50
CA LEU A 125 13.65 5.27 -2.61
C LEU A 125 13.16 4.65 -3.92
N LEU A 126 11.88 4.82 -4.27
CA LEU A 126 11.26 4.26 -5.47
C LEU A 126 11.81 4.91 -6.76
N ALA A 127 12.12 6.21 -6.71
CA ALA A 127 12.73 6.94 -7.82
C ALA A 127 14.17 6.49 -8.11
N VAL A 128 14.93 6.16 -7.06
CA VAL A 128 16.29 5.61 -7.19
C VAL A 128 16.25 4.17 -7.71
N ASP A 129 15.32 3.34 -7.21
CA ASP A 129 15.17 1.95 -7.67
C ASP A 129 14.75 1.87 -9.14
N GLY A 130 13.83 2.74 -9.56
CA GLY A 130 13.43 2.91 -10.96
C GLY A 130 12.56 1.78 -11.52
N ALA A 131 12.17 0.75 -10.74
CA ALA A 131 11.15 -0.21 -11.18
C ALA A 131 9.72 0.33 -11.00
N SER A 132 9.52 1.21 -10.03
CA SER A 132 8.18 1.63 -9.57
C SER A 132 7.69 2.96 -10.15
N CYS A 133 8.57 3.81 -10.63
CA CYS A 133 8.23 5.05 -11.34
C CYS A 133 9.47 5.59 -12.04
N GLU A 134 9.25 6.34 -13.12
CA GLU A 134 10.28 7.19 -13.72
C GLU A 134 10.15 8.60 -13.12
N ARG A 135 11.26 9.33 -12.97
CA ARG A 135 11.41 10.48 -12.04
C ARG A 135 10.21 11.46 -11.96
N SER A 136 9.56 11.80 -13.07
CA SER A 136 8.41 12.73 -13.09
C SER A 136 7.08 12.10 -12.64
N GLU A 137 6.94 10.78 -12.71
CA GLU A 137 5.75 10.05 -12.29
C GLU A 137 5.78 9.66 -10.81
N CYS A 138 6.95 9.76 -10.16
CA CYS A 138 7.12 9.38 -8.77
C CYS A 138 6.36 10.30 -7.79
N ASP A 139 6.09 11.54 -8.18
CA ASP A 139 5.31 12.46 -7.34
C ASP A 139 3.87 11.98 -7.12
N ALA A 140 3.36 11.07 -7.96
CA ALA A 140 2.07 10.42 -7.74
C ALA A 140 2.05 9.52 -6.48
N PHE A 141 3.22 9.11 -5.96
CA PHE A 141 3.34 8.36 -4.70
C PHE A 141 3.40 9.26 -3.47
N LEU A 142 3.59 10.57 -3.65
CA LEU A 142 3.32 11.50 -2.57
C LEU A 142 1.81 11.50 -2.37
N TRP A 143 1.37 11.16 -1.16
CA TRP A 143 -0.01 11.35 -0.76
C TRP A 143 -0.35 12.84 -0.88
N GLN A 144 -0.93 13.23 -2.00
CA GLN A 144 -1.60 14.50 -2.19
C GLN A 144 -3.06 14.25 -1.82
N VAL A 145 -3.42 14.53 -0.57
CA VAL A 145 -4.82 14.61 -0.14
C VAL A 145 -5.10 16.06 0.17
#